data_AF-A9KER4-F1
#
_entry.id   AF-A9KER4-F1
#
_cell.length_a   1.000
_cell.length_b   1.000
_cell.length_c   1.000
_cell.angle_alpha   90.00
_cell.angle_beta   90.00
_cell.angle_gamma   90.00
#
_symmetry.space_group_name_H-M   'P 1'
#
loop_
_entity.id
_entity.type
_entity.pdbx_description
1 polymer ?
#
loop_
_entity_poly.entity_id
_entity_poly.type
_entity_poly.pdbx_seq_one_letter_code
_entity_poly.pdbx_strand_id
1 'polypeptide(L)'
;MLSITPSQALLILIDEYKNDVPRQVKLIKLYLRGENKSKLNNIFKRAESLKEFRIDFSPKAISNCPVRRYFESHLAFNVLQSLSSRPVISIVEEFTDYLKSGITYYARVVDKELADKFAERDNLPFLRSSSAIEKDIDDGYECGWDSMRDETTIAIKLISVSDEMAEYFNEHQRESLMKFNKYACFSRLYSIATDIADSQEKIINHYPIFPLEGLYEAGLYSDEHRGRINRDQPQENVTSPYLGILRSIHPVPFYDKVMVLSRPPQKDRCPEHSTFDPKASFPKHLFELNVHPFVKSISGMIFVQIRTILGICGRIRQLKASPPTGKRFLEIIQYFVFNSIYFMGGHSLYEFIAPFHIRVFVEELQEAGLHELTYLTIDKLLEGHQESLAEALKCAIHYNRVFINKQKLHEEISKRELEEKLKTYRKNRVSNSREYFFVKWGVSKTDKINAVDKVLNFLKGEKVTFFKKDRRALHNKTLGKIIEDEKYSAFIPSEIRKS
;
A
#
# COMPACT_ATOMS: atom_id res chain seq x y z
N MET A 1 -17.95 -1.71 -22.95
CA MET A 1 -17.40 -2.91 -22.31
C MET A 1 -16.73 -2.45 -21.04
N LEU A 2 -17.25 -2.86 -19.89
CA LEU A 2 -16.77 -2.39 -18.59
C LEU A 2 -15.32 -2.82 -18.39
N SER A 3 -14.48 -1.92 -17.85
CA SER A 3 -13.08 -2.19 -17.59
C SER A 3 -12.89 -2.71 -16.16
N ILE A 4 -12.25 -3.87 -15.99
CA ILE A 4 -11.94 -4.47 -14.68
C ILE A 4 -10.43 -4.74 -14.54
N THR A 5 -9.95 -4.86 -13.31
CA THR A 5 -8.54 -5.20 -13.03
C THR A 5 -8.30 -6.72 -13.01
N PRO A 6 -7.04 -7.19 -13.08
CA PRO A 6 -6.72 -8.62 -12.95
C PRO A 6 -7.20 -9.23 -11.64
N SER A 7 -7.13 -8.47 -10.53
CA SER A 7 -7.64 -8.89 -9.22
C SER A 7 -9.15 -9.14 -9.25
N GLN A 8 -9.93 -8.27 -9.91
CA GLN A 8 -11.38 -8.47 -10.06
C GLN A 8 -11.70 -9.67 -10.95
N ALA A 9 -10.97 -9.83 -12.05
CA ALA A 9 -11.11 -10.98 -12.95
C ALA A 9 -10.84 -12.30 -12.21
N LEU A 10 -9.77 -12.37 -11.41
CA LEU A 10 -9.45 -13.55 -10.60
C LEU A 10 -10.56 -13.86 -9.58
N LEU A 11 -11.14 -12.85 -8.91
CA LEU A 11 -12.24 -13.10 -7.97
C LEU A 11 -13.51 -13.62 -8.66
N ILE A 12 -13.81 -13.16 -9.88
CA ILE A 12 -14.92 -13.72 -10.68
C ILE A 12 -14.67 -15.22 -10.92
N LEU A 13 -13.45 -15.59 -11.33
CA LEU A 13 -13.11 -16.99 -11.56
C LEU A 13 -13.09 -17.82 -10.27
N ILE A 14 -12.61 -17.27 -9.15
CA ILE A 14 -12.61 -17.98 -7.85
C ILE A 14 -14.04 -18.31 -7.41
N ASP A 15 -15.00 -17.41 -7.66
CA ASP A 15 -16.42 -17.64 -7.37
C ASP A 15 -17.06 -18.61 -8.37
N GLU A 16 -16.75 -18.50 -9.66
CA GLU A 16 -17.20 -19.41 -10.72
C GLU A 16 -16.78 -20.86 -10.43
N TYR A 17 -15.53 -21.07 -10.02
CA TYR A 17 -14.95 -22.39 -9.76
C TYR A 17 -15.05 -22.82 -8.30
N LYS A 18 -15.95 -22.24 -7.49
CA LYS A 18 -16.08 -22.58 -6.07
C LYS A 18 -16.38 -24.06 -5.77
N ASN A 19 -16.92 -24.78 -6.75
CA ASN A 19 -17.20 -26.21 -6.64
C ASN A 19 -16.09 -27.10 -7.25
N ASP A 20 -15.08 -26.51 -7.91
CA ASP A 20 -13.89 -27.18 -8.44
C ASP A 20 -12.68 -26.80 -7.57
N VAL A 21 -12.51 -27.51 -6.44
CA VAL A 21 -11.53 -27.19 -5.40
C VAL A 21 -10.09 -27.08 -5.96
N PRO A 22 -9.57 -28.03 -6.77
CA PRO A 22 -8.22 -27.90 -7.32
C PRO A 22 -8.02 -26.63 -8.15
N ARG A 23 -9.00 -26.28 -8.98
CA ARG A 23 -8.92 -25.08 -9.81
C ARG A 23 -9.07 -23.81 -8.98
N GLN A 24 -9.97 -23.81 -8.00
CA GLN A 24 -10.17 -22.69 -7.08
C GLN A 24 -8.89 -22.39 -6.30
N VAL A 25 -8.25 -23.41 -5.72
CA VAL A 25 -6.99 -23.27 -4.97
C VAL A 25 -5.89 -22.66 -5.86
N LYS A 26 -5.80 -23.08 -7.12
CA LYS A 26 -4.84 -22.50 -8.07
C LYS A 26 -5.12 -21.02 -8.34
N LEU A 27 -6.39 -20.65 -8.50
CA LEU A 27 -6.79 -19.26 -8.72
C LEU A 27 -6.56 -18.39 -7.48
N ILE A 28 -6.80 -18.91 -6.27
CA ILE A 28 -6.48 -18.24 -5.00
C ILE A 28 -4.98 -17.98 -4.90
N LYS A 29 -4.14 -18.97 -5.23
CA LYS A 29 -2.67 -18.78 -5.25
C LYS A 29 -2.24 -17.70 -6.24
N LEU A 30 -2.84 -17.64 -7.43
CA LEU A 30 -2.59 -16.56 -8.40
C LEU A 30 -3.06 -15.20 -7.87
N TYR A 31 -4.20 -15.16 -7.18
CA TYR A 31 -4.71 -13.95 -6.55
C TYR A 31 -3.77 -13.47 -5.44
N LEU A 32 -3.25 -14.35 -4.59
CA LEU A 32 -2.32 -13.98 -3.54
C LEU A 32 -0.96 -13.56 -4.09
N ARG A 33 -0.33 -14.39 -4.93
CA ARG A 33 1.07 -14.19 -5.36
C ARG A 33 1.21 -13.19 -6.52
N GLY A 34 0.20 -13.12 -7.38
CA GLY A 34 0.34 -12.51 -8.69
C GLY A 34 1.04 -13.41 -9.69
N GLU A 35 1.02 -12.99 -10.95
CA GLU A 35 1.65 -13.69 -12.07
C GLU A 35 1.80 -12.72 -13.24
N ASN A 36 2.70 -13.02 -14.19
CA ASN A 36 2.88 -12.17 -15.35
C ASN A 36 1.64 -12.08 -16.25
N LYS A 37 1.54 -10.94 -16.96
CA LYS A 37 0.42 -10.58 -17.82
C LYS A 37 0.11 -11.63 -18.89
N SER A 38 1.13 -12.27 -19.46
CA SER A 38 0.93 -13.25 -20.55
C SER A 38 0.17 -14.48 -20.06
N LYS A 39 0.62 -15.05 -18.93
CA LYS A 39 -0.04 -16.20 -18.31
C LYS A 39 -1.45 -15.87 -17.81
N LEU A 40 -1.63 -14.71 -17.17
CA LEU A 40 -2.96 -14.26 -16.72
C LEU A 40 -3.91 -14.09 -17.91
N ASN A 41 -3.47 -13.45 -18.99
CA ASN A 41 -4.28 -13.31 -20.21
C ASN A 41 -4.69 -14.65 -20.81
N ASN A 42 -3.80 -15.66 -20.79
CA ASN A 42 -4.13 -17.00 -21.31
C ASN A 42 -5.23 -17.68 -20.47
N ILE A 43 -5.25 -17.43 -19.16
CA ILE A 43 -6.32 -17.91 -18.28
C ILE A 43 -7.61 -17.15 -18.59
N PHE A 44 -7.55 -15.81 -18.61
CA PHE A 44 -8.74 -14.97 -18.74
C PHE A 44 -9.44 -15.10 -20.09
N LYS A 45 -8.70 -15.25 -21.19
CA LYS A 45 -9.27 -15.42 -22.54
C LYS A 45 -10.12 -16.69 -22.69
N ARG A 46 -9.88 -17.71 -21.86
CA ARG A 46 -10.60 -19.00 -21.91
C ARG A 46 -11.88 -18.99 -21.08
N ALA A 47 -12.08 -17.99 -20.22
CA ALA A 47 -13.23 -17.91 -19.33
C ALA A 47 -14.41 -17.18 -19.98
N GLU A 48 -15.55 -17.85 -20.08
CA GLU A 48 -16.77 -17.28 -20.66
C GLU A 48 -17.26 -16.07 -19.87
N SER A 49 -17.23 -16.18 -18.53
CA SER A 49 -17.63 -15.14 -17.58
C SER A 49 -16.86 -13.83 -17.72
N LEU A 50 -15.68 -13.86 -18.36
CA LEU A 50 -14.82 -12.69 -18.54
C LEU A 50 -14.95 -12.01 -19.90
N LYS A 51 -15.66 -12.61 -20.87
CA LYS A 51 -15.76 -12.06 -22.23
C LYS A 51 -16.46 -10.71 -22.32
N GLU A 52 -17.34 -10.38 -21.37
CA GLU A 52 -18.03 -9.09 -21.31
C GLU A 52 -17.17 -7.95 -20.74
N PHE A 53 -15.94 -8.24 -20.30
CA PHE A 53 -15.06 -7.27 -19.65
C PHE A 53 -13.78 -7.01 -20.43
N ARG A 54 -13.29 -5.78 -20.32
CA ARG A 54 -11.92 -5.43 -20.74
C ARG A 54 -11.01 -5.46 -19.51
N ILE A 55 -9.97 -6.29 -19.52
CA ILE A 55 -9.04 -6.40 -18.39
C ILE A 55 -7.92 -5.36 -18.52
N ASP A 56 -7.82 -4.45 -17.56
CA ASP A 56 -6.86 -3.35 -17.51
C ASP A 56 -5.67 -3.70 -16.59
N PHE A 57 -4.53 -3.96 -17.23
CA PHE A 57 -3.26 -4.28 -16.56
C PHE A 57 -2.40 -3.02 -16.30
N SER A 58 -2.94 -1.82 -16.45
CA SER A 58 -2.16 -0.60 -16.20
C SER A 58 -1.80 -0.48 -14.71
N PRO A 59 -0.58 -0.03 -14.37
CA PRO A 59 -0.17 0.22 -12.99
C PRO A 59 -1.17 1.09 -12.20
N LYS A 60 -1.75 2.10 -12.86
CA LYS A 60 -2.76 2.97 -12.25
C LYS A 60 -4.03 2.22 -11.89
N ALA A 61 -4.54 1.36 -12.77
CA ALA A 61 -5.73 0.56 -12.50
C ALA A 61 -5.48 -0.46 -11.37
N ILE A 62 -4.33 -1.14 -11.39
CA ILE A 62 -3.94 -2.12 -10.36
C ILE A 62 -3.78 -1.43 -8.99
N SER A 63 -3.01 -0.33 -8.92
CA SER A 63 -2.80 0.42 -7.67
C SER A 63 -4.12 0.96 -7.11
N ASN A 64 -5.06 1.37 -7.96
CA ASN A 64 -6.34 1.92 -7.55
C ASN A 64 -7.45 0.86 -7.44
N CYS A 65 -7.12 -0.43 -7.50
CA CYS A 65 -8.13 -1.49 -7.40
C CYS A 65 -8.77 -1.49 -6.01
N PRO A 66 -10.07 -1.11 -5.87
CA PRO A 66 -10.71 -1.03 -4.56
C PRO A 66 -10.89 -2.43 -3.95
N VAL A 67 -11.16 -3.42 -4.80
CA VAL A 67 -11.45 -4.78 -4.38
C VAL A 67 -10.23 -5.47 -3.77
N ARG A 68 -9.04 -5.25 -4.35
CA ARG A 68 -7.80 -5.80 -3.78
C ARG A 68 -7.47 -5.16 -2.44
N ARG A 69 -7.63 -3.83 -2.33
CA ARG A 69 -7.41 -3.12 -1.07
C ARG A 69 -8.43 -3.51 0.00
N TYR A 70 -9.68 -3.73 -0.39
CA TYR A 70 -10.73 -4.25 0.48
C TYR A 70 -10.37 -5.65 0.99
N PHE A 71 -9.94 -6.55 0.11
CA PHE A 71 -9.46 -7.89 0.47
C PHE A 71 -8.33 -7.85 1.51
N GLU A 72 -7.25 -7.09 1.27
CA GLU A 72 -6.11 -7.06 2.20
C GLU A 72 -6.50 -6.45 3.55
N SER A 73 -7.41 -5.47 3.56
CA SER A 73 -7.92 -4.85 4.79
C SER A 73 -8.76 -5.84 5.61
N HIS A 74 -9.65 -6.59 4.96
CA HIS A 74 -10.45 -7.66 5.60
C HIS A 74 -9.61 -8.85 6.03
N LEU A 75 -8.59 -9.21 5.23
CA LEU A 75 -7.65 -10.27 5.60
C LEU A 75 -6.91 -9.90 6.88
N ALA A 76 -6.38 -8.68 6.96
CA ALA A 76 -5.69 -8.20 8.15
C ALA A 76 -6.59 -8.23 9.38
N PHE A 77 -7.83 -7.76 9.26
CA PHE A 77 -8.82 -7.85 10.32
C PHE A 77 -9.05 -9.30 10.79
N ASN A 78 -9.38 -10.20 9.87
CA ASN A 78 -9.72 -11.59 10.21
C ASN A 78 -8.52 -12.36 10.78
N VAL A 79 -7.30 -12.06 10.32
CA VAL A 79 -6.09 -12.67 10.88
C VAL A 79 -5.80 -12.12 12.28
N LEU A 80 -5.93 -10.81 12.49
CA LEU A 80 -5.78 -10.22 13.82
C LEU A 80 -6.77 -10.77 14.83
N GLN A 81 -8.04 -10.96 14.46
CA GLN A 81 -9.02 -11.62 15.34
C GLN A 81 -8.58 -13.03 15.74
N SER A 82 -7.94 -13.77 14.82
CA SER A 82 -7.42 -15.11 15.11
C SER A 82 -6.17 -15.06 15.99
N LEU A 83 -5.21 -14.18 15.68
CA LEU A 83 -3.93 -14.05 16.40
C LEU A 83 -4.11 -13.49 17.81
N SER A 84 -4.96 -12.48 17.99
CA SER A 84 -5.21 -11.84 19.29
C SER A 84 -5.91 -12.76 20.29
N SER A 85 -6.51 -13.86 19.83
CA SER A 85 -7.11 -14.91 20.66
C SER A 85 -6.15 -16.06 21.01
N ARG A 86 -4.90 -16.04 20.51
CA ARG A 86 -3.91 -17.11 20.73
C ARG A 86 -2.91 -16.74 21.84
N PRO A 87 -2.23 -17.75 22.44
CA PRO A 87 -1.17 -17.53 23.43
C PRO A 87 0.12 -16.90 22.85
N VAL A 88 0.10 -16.39 21.60
CA VAL A 88 1.20 -15.65 20.96
C VAL A 88 1.67 -14.48 21.85
N ILE A 89 0.78 -13.95 22.68
CA ILE A 89 1.07 -12.91 23.68
C ILE A 89 2.24 -13.30 24.60
N SER A 90 2.34 -14.56 25.02
CA SER A 90 3.42 -15.01 25.91
C SER A 90 4.80 -14.87 25.25
N ILE A 91 4.88 -15.12 23.93
CA ILE A 91 6.09 -14.92 23.13
C ILE A 91 6.40 -13.41 23.01
N VAL A 92 5.37 -12.60 22.78
CA VAL A 92 5.50 -11.13 22.67
C VAL A 92 6.01 -10.52 23.98
N GLU A 93 5.51 -10.98 25.13
CA GLU A 93 5.96 -10.55 26.46
C GLU A 93 7.42 -10.97 26.71
N GLU A 94 7.74 -12.24 26.48
CA GLU A 94 9.10 -12.79 26.60
C GLU A 94 10.10 -11.92 25.79
N PHE A 95 9.76 -11.61 24.54
CA PHE A 95 10.63 -10.85 23.66
C PHE A 95 10.70 -9.38 24.03
N THR A 96 9.59 -8.82 24.52
CA THR A 96 9.58 -7.45 25.04
C THR A 96 10.57 -7.31 26.20
N ASP A 97 10.67 -8.30 27.08
CA ASP A 97 11.61 -8.27 28.20
C ASP A 97 13.07 -8.42 27.72
N TYR A 98 13.33 -9.25 26.70
CA TYR A 98 14.63 -9.26 26.03
C TYR A 98 15.00 -7.89 25.46
N LEU A 99 14.03 -7.18 24.85
CA LEU A 99 14.26 -5.85 24.28
C LEU A 99 14.54 -4.80 25.34
N LYS A 100 13.78 -4.77 26.43
CA LYS A 100 14.05 -3.88 27.57
C LYS A 100 15.45 -4.12 28.12
N SER A 101 15.79 -5.38 28.37
CA SER A 101 17.12 -5.78 28.85
C SER A 101 18.24 -5.39 27.85
N GLY A 102 17.91 -5.45 26.56
CA GLY A 102 18.66 -4.91 25.43
C GLY A 102 18.96 -3.43 25.56
N ILE A 103 17.90 -2.63 25.59
CA ILE A 103 17.94 -1.17 25.65
C ILE A 103 18.72 -0.71 26.89
N THR A 104 18.43 -1.27 28.07
CA THR A 104 19.14 -0.91 29.31
C THR A 104 20.63 -1.20 29.20
N TYR A 105 21.03 -2.30 28.58
CA TYR A 105 22.44 -2.62 28.36
C TYR A 105 23.11 -1.57 27.46
N TYR A 106 22.54 -1.27 26.30
CA TYR A 106 23.13 -0.30 25.36
C TYR A 106 23.12 1.12 25.93
N ALA A 107 22.06 1.52 26.63
CA ALA A 107 22.01 2.78 27.35
C ALA A 107 23.20 2.90 28.32
N ARG A 108 23.49 1.87 29.12
CA ARG A 108 24.64 1.89 30.05
C ARG A 108 26.00 2.00 29.35
N VAL A 109 26.12 1.42 28.15
CA VAL A 109 27.35 1.47 27.33
C VAL A 109 27.55 2.86 26.73
N VAL A 110 26.46 3.52 26.32
CA VAL A 110 26.47 4.84 25.68
C VAL A 110 26.61 5.96 26.71
N ASP A 111 25.76 5.97 27.74
CA ASP A 111 25.67 6.99 28.80
C ASP A 111 24.95 6.45 30.06
N LYS A 112 25.65 6.48 31.20
CA LYS A 112 25.14 5.99 32.50
C LYS A 112 23.94 6.81 33.01
N GLU A 113 23.90 8.12 32.77
CA GLU A 113 22.80 8.98 33.23
C GLU A 113 21.50 8.71 32.45
N LEU A 114 21.62 8.36 31.17
CA LEU A 114 20.50 7.92 30.32
C LEU A 114 19.96 6.57 30.77
N ALA A 115 20.83 5.63 31.13
CA ALA A 115 20.44 4.33 31.67
C ALA A 115 19.66 4.46 32.98
N ASP A 116 20.06 5.38 33.85
CA ASP A 116 19.36 5.67 35.10
C ASP A 116 17.99 6.32 34.83
N LYS A 117 17.87 7.21 33.84
CA LYS A 117 16.57 7.75 33.36
C LYS A 117 15.63 6.68 32.77
N PHE A 118 16.15 5.65 32.11
CA PHE A 118 15.35 4.51 31.64
C PHE A 118 14.96 3.56 32.79
N ALA A 119 15.86 3.33 33.75
CA ALA A 119 15.66 2.42 34.88
C ALA A 119 14.72 2.98 35.97
N GLU A 120 14.71 4.28 36.20
CA GLU A 120 13.74 4.94 37.10
C GLU A 120 12.32 4.97 36.50
N ARG A 121 12.18 4.71 35.20
CA ARG A 121 10.93 4.76 34.44
C ARG A 121 10.42 3.36 34.06
N ASP A 122 10.28 2.47 35.05
CA ASP A 122 9.44 1.25 34.91
C ASP A 122 8.00 1.59 34.46
N ASN A 123 7.58 2.85 34.66
CA ASN A 123 6.48 3.50 33.98
C ASN A 123 7.00 4.41 32.85
N LEU A 124 7.21 3.87 31.65
CA LEU A 124 7.42 4.68 30.44
C LEU A 124 6.29 5.73 30.31
N PRO A 125 6.58 7.04 30.43
CA PRO A 125 5.59 8.11 30.27
C PRO A 125 5.03 8.19 28.84
N PHE A 126 5.62 7.47 27.87
CA PHE A 126 5.19 7.32 26.49
C PHE A 126 3.77 6.74 26.32
N LEU A 127 3.17 6.23 27.39
CA LEU A 127 1.77 5.77 27.42
C LEU A 127 0.79 6.86 27.84
N ARG A 128 1.24 8.09 28.16
CA ARG A 128 0.34 9.24 28.34
C ARG A 128 0.06 9.89 26.97
N SER A 129 -1.17 10.40 26.84
CA SER A 129 -1.76 10.99 25.62
C SER A 129 -0.77 11.77 24.74
N SER A 130 -0.96 11.72 23.42
CA SER A 130 -0.04 12.30 22.43
C SER A 130 0.35 13.77 22.70
N SER A 131 -0.47 14.51 23.42
CA SER A 131 -0.26 15.91 23.82
C SER A 131 0.83 16.14 24.87
N ALA A 132 1.17 15.16 25.71
CA ALA A 132 2.26 15.30 26.69
C ALA A 132 3.64 15.12 26.04
N ILE A 133 3.69 14.29 25.00
CA ILE A 133 4.90 13.99 24.23
C ILE A 133 5.28 15.17 23.33
N GLU A 134 4.30 15.87 22.74
CA GLU A 134 4.56 17.11 21.98
C GLU A 134 5.23 18.20 22.82
N LYS A 135 4.93 18.25 24.13
CA LYS A 135 5.45 19.29 25.03
C LYS A 135 6.87 19.02 25.54
N ASP A 136 7.19 17.77 25.88
CA ASP A 136 8.55 17.38 26.32
C ASP A 136 9.55 17.34 25.14
N ILE A 137 9.06 17.29 23.89
CA ILE A 137 9.86 17.29 22.66
C ILE A 137 10.20 18.71 22.16
N ASP A 138 9.55 19.75 22.68
CA ASP A 138 9.83 21.16 22.34
C ASP A 138 10.92 21.77 23.23
N ASP A 139 11.30 21.14 24.35
CA ASP A 139 12.30 21.65 25.31
C ASP A 139 13.77 21.35 24.92
N GLY A 140 14.09 21.45 23.62
CA GLY A 140 15.40 21.92 23.14
C GLY A 140 16.66 21.06 23.41
N TYR A 141 16.68 19.79 22.97
CA TYR A 141 17.94 19.06 22.79
C TYR A 141 18.28 18.93 21.29
N GLU A 142 19.09 19.86 20.78
CA GLU A 142 19.72 19.79 19.45
C GLU A 142 20.84 18.73 19.45
N CYS A 143 20.48 17.48 19.20
CA CYS A 143 21.37 16.50 18.59
C CYS A 143 20.58 15.75 17.51
N GLY A 144 21.25 15.14 16.52
CA GLY A 144 20.68 14.63 15.26
C GLY A 144 19.61 13.52 15.37
N TRP A 145 18.51 13.80 16.07
CA TRP A 145 17.40 12.92 16.41
C TRP A 145 16.08 13.36 15.75
N ASP A 146 16.12 14.32 14.82
CA ASP A 146 14.93 14.76 14.08
C ASP A 146 14.26 13.63 13.28
N SER A 147 15.03 12.61 12.84
CA SER A 147 14.48 11.38 12.23
C SER A 147 13.72 10.49 13.23
N MET A 148 14.06 10.59 14.52
CA MET A 148 13.38 9.90 15.62
C MET A 148 11.99 10.51 15.88
N ARG A 149 11.78 11.79 15.55
CA ARG A 149 10.52 12.57 15.75
C ARG A 149 9.37 12.01 14.90
N ASP A 150 9.60 11.81 13.60
CA ASP A 150 8.59 11.25 12.67
C ASP A 150 8.29 9.75 12.91
N GLU A 151 9.27 9.00 13.41
CA GLU A 151 9.17 7.54 13.53
C GLU A 151 8.71 7.07 14.91
N THR A 152 9.01 7.83 15.97
CA THR A 152 8.36 7.66 17.28
C THR A 152 6.87 8.01 17.20
N THR A 153 6.50 8.95 16.33
CA THR A 153 5.09 9.25 15.99
C THR A 153 4.36 8.04 15.39
N ILE A 154 5.04 7.21 14.59
CA ILE A 154 4.49 5.96 14.05
C ILE A 154 4.28 4.91 15.16
N ALA A 155 5.24 4.77 16.07
CA ALA A 155 5.15 3.89 17.23
C ALA A 155 4.02 4.32 18.20
N ILE A 156 3.86 5.63 18.42
CA ILE A 156 2.76 6.21 19.18
C ILE A 156 1.42 6.00 18.45
N LYS A 157 1.37 6.16 17.12
CA LYS A 157 0.18 5.84 16.30
C LYS A 157 -0.21 4.36 16.39
N LEU A 158 0.76 3.46 16.53
CA LEU A 158 0.53 2.03 16.79
C LEU A 158 -0.05 1.78 18.18
N ILE A 159 0.42 2.50 19.21
CA ILE A 159 -0.14 2.42 20.58
C ILE A 159 -1.55 3.02 20.65
N SER A 160 -1.82 4.08 19.88
CA SER A 160 -3.08 4.82 19.92
C SER A 160 -4.24 4.13 19.19
N VAL A 161 -4.29 2.79 19.18
CA VAL A 161 -5.52 2.07 18.85
C VAL A 161 -6.57 2.58 19.83
N SER A 162 -7.44 3.49 19.39
CA SER A 162 -8.49 3.99 20.26
C SER A 162 -9.47 2.85 20.53
N ASP A 163 -10.14 2.88 21.68
CA ASP A 163 -11.21 1.94 22.00
C ASP A 163 -12.28 1.86 20.90
N GLU A 164 -12.41 2.93 20.11
CA GLU A 164 -13.30 3.03 18.95
C GLU A 164 -12.77 2.25 17.74
N MET A 165 -11.47 2.28 17.45
CA MET A 165 -10.86 1.49 16.36
C MET A 165 -10.83 -0.01 16.68
N ALA A 166 -10.89 -0.35 17.97
CA ALA A 166 -10.93 -1.73 18.44
C ALA A 166 -12.34 -2.21 18.83
N GLU A 167 -13.41 -1.51 18.43
CA GLU A 167 -14.80 -1.89 18.77
C GLU A 167 -15.12 -3.35 18.44
N TYR A 168 -14.58 -3.85 17.34
CA TYR A 168 -14.76 -5.22 16.86
C TYR A 168 -13.86 -6.27 17.54
N PHE A 169 -13.10 -5.88 18.56
CA PHE A 169 -12.24 -6.75 19.36
C PHE A 169 -12.76 -6.80 20.80
N ASN A 170 -12.84 -8.01 21.36
CA ASN A 170 -13.20 -8.18 22.77
C ASN A 170 -12.07 -7.73 23.70
N GLU A 171 -12.35 -7.61 24.99
CA GLU A 171 -11.39 -7.12 25.99
C GLU A 171 -10.05 -7.89 25.97
N HIS A 172 -10.11 -9.23 25.94
CA HIS A 172 -8.90 -10.05 25.87
C HIS A 172 -8.08 -9.76 24.60
N GLN A 173 -8.74 -9.66 23.45
CA GLN A 173 -8.08 -9.34 22.19
C GLN A 173 -7.46 -7.93 22.18
N ARG A 174 -8.12 -6.95 22.81
CA ARG A 174 -7.58 -5.59 22.98
C ARG A 174 -6.33 -5.60 23.83
N GLU A 175 -6.33 -6.35 24.93
CA GLU A 175 -5.15 -6.52 25.78
C GLU A 175 -3.97 -7.11 24.98
N SER A 176 -4.24 -8.15 24.18
CA SER A 176 -3.24 -8.75 23.27
C SER A 176 -2.65 -7.74 22.29
N LEU A 177 -3.50 -6.92 21.67
CA LEU A 177 -3.10 -5.87 20.74
C LEU A 177 -2.22 -4.83 21.42
N MET A 178 -2.59 -4.40 22.63
CA MET A 178 -1.80 -3.44 23.41
C MET A 178 -0.41 -3.99 23.75
N LYS A 179 -0.31 -5.25 24.17
CA LYS A 179 0.98 -5.91 24.45
C LYS A 179 1.85 -5.99 23.21
N PHE A 180 1.26 -6.30 22.06
CA PHE A 180 2.00 -6.31 20.80
C PHE A 180 2.45 -4.90 20.36
N ASN A 181 1.59 -3.90 20.49
CA ASN A 181 1.97 -2.52 20.17
C ASN A 181 3.15 -2.06 21.04
N LYS A 182 3.16 -2.46 22.32
CA LYS A 182 4.28 -2.23 23.23
C LYS A 182 5.56 -2.91 22.73
N TYR A 183 5.50 -4.17 22.31
CA TYR A 183 6.62 -4.87 21.67
C TYR A 183 7.15 -4.11 20.44
N ALA A 184 6.27 -3.69 19.52
CA ALA A 184 6.67 -2.99 18.30
C ALA A 184 7.41 -1.68 18.61
N CYS A 185 6.99 -0.96 19.66
CA CYS A 185 7.68 0.24 20.14
C CYS A 185 9.06 -0.08 20.71
N PHE A 186 9.16 -1.10 21.57
CA PHE A 186 10.45 -1.53 22.11
C PHE A 186 11.40 -2.05 21.04
N SER A 187 10.89 -2.71 19.99
CA SER A 187 11.68 -3.17 18.85
C SER A 187 12.35 -1.98 18.14
N ARG A 188 11.62 -0.87 17.96
CA ARG A 188 12.21 0.35 17.39
C ARG A 188 13.21 1.02 18.33
N LEU A 189 12.88 1.17 19.61
CA LEU A 189 13.79 1.74 20.60
C LEU A 189 15.09 0.93 20.71
N TYR A 190 15.00 -0.39 20.67
CA TYR A 190 16.15 -1.28 20.65
C TYR A 190 17.02 -1.01 19.42
N SER A 191 16.44 -0.94 18.22
CA SER A 191 17.19 -0.60 16.99
C SER A 191 17.88 0.77 17.08
N ILE A 192 17.28 1.75 17.73
CA ILE A 192 17.88 3.08 17.86
C ILE A 192 19.03 3.05 18.89
N ALA A 193 18.79 2.44 20.05
CA ALA A 193 19.80 2.28 21.10
C ALA A 193 21.05 1.58 20.55
N THR A 194 20.86 0.61 19.68
CA THR A 194 21.94 -0.09 19.02
C THR A 194 22.70 0.76 18.01
N ASP A 195 21.99 1.53 17.18
CA ASP A 195 22.62 2.39 16.16
C ASP A 195 23.55 3.43 16.81
N ILE A 196 23.13 4.00 17.94
CA ILE A 196 23.94 4.97 18.70
C ILE A 196 25.18 4.30 19.28
N ALA A 197 25.00 3.14 19.90
CA ALA A 197 26.09 2.44 20.54
C ALA A 197 27.16 1.99 19.54
N ASP A 198 26.74 1.60 18.33
CA ASP A 198 27.62 1.28 17.21
C ASP A 198 28.37 2.52 16.69
N SER A 199 27.67 3.65 16.48
CA SER A 199 28.26 4.91 16.02
C SER A 199 29.32 5.50 16.95
N GLN A 200 29.32 5.11 18.22
CA GLN A 200 30.29 5.57 19.22
C GLN A 200 31.48 4.61 19.38
N GLU A 201 31.53 3.51 18.62
CA GLU A 201 32.55 2.45 18.73
C GLU A 201 32.66 1.86 20.15
N LYS A 202 31.63 2.04 21.00
CA LYS A 202 31.69 1.70 22.44
C LYS A 202 31.33 0.25 22.74
N ILE A 203 31.00 -0.57 21.74
CA ILE A 203 30.60 -1.96 21.94
C ILE A 203 31.73 -2.92 21.57
N ILE A 204 32.28 -3.59 22.58
CA ILE A 204 33.46 -4.49 22.44
C ILE A 204 33.06 -5.93 22.05
N ASN A 205 31.79 -6.32 22.17
CA ASN A 205 31.30 -7.69 21.92
C ASN A 205 29.98 -7.71 21.14
N HIS A 206 30.00 -7.24 19.89
CA HIS A 206 28.80 -7.22 19.08
C HIS A 206 28.54 -8.57 18.39
N TYR A 207 27.27 -9.01 18.41
CA TYR A 207 26.73 -9.67 17.22
C TYR A 207 26.54 -8.53 16.23
N PRO A 208 27.18 -8.54 15.04
CA PRO A 208 27.16 -7.40 14.14
C PRO A 208 25.70 -7.05 13.86
N ILE A 209 25.30 -5.87 14.31
CA ILE A 209 24.02 -5.33 13.89
C ILE A 209 24.24 -4.96 12.45
N PHE A 210 23.50 -5.65 11.59
CA PHE A 210 23.62 -5.56 10.15
C PHE A 210 23.87 -4.10 9.72
N PRO A 211 25.07 -3.78 9.20
CA PRO A 211 25.41 -2.40 8.86
C PRO A 211 24.53 -1.96 7.69
N LEU A 212 23.91 -0.80 7.88
CA LEU A 212 22.96 -0.19 6.95
C LEU A 212 23.62 0.52 5.77
N GLU A 213 24.95 0.65 5.80
CA GLU A 213 25.70 1.44 4.85
C GLU A 213 25.38 1.01 3.41
N GLY A 214 24.96 2.00 2.61
CA GLY A 214 24.64 1.81 1.20
C GLY A 214 23.23 1.29 0.88
N LEU A 215 22.43 0.77 1.83
CA LEU A 215 21.10 0.22 1.49
C LEU A 215 20.11 1.32 1.04
N TYR A 216 20.12 2.45 1.73
CA TYR A 216 19.31 3.62 1.41
C TYR A 216 19.97 4.53 0.35
N GLU A 217 21.24 4.33 0.04
CA GLU A 217 22.00 5.20 -0.86
C GLU A 217 22.15 4.60 -2.26
N ALA A 218 22.34 3.28 -2.37
CA ALA A 218 22.61 2.57 -3.62
C ALA A 218 21.79 1.28 -3.81
N GLY A 219 20.90 0.95 -2.85
CA GLY A 219 20.11 -0.28 -2.84
C GLY A 219 18.66 -0.09 -3.29
N LEU A 220 17.88 -1.17 -3.19
CA LEU A 220 16.44 -1.19 -3.51
C LEU A 220 15.63 -0.16 -2.67
N TYR A 221 16.16 0.25 -1.51
CA TYR A 221 15.57 1.26 -0.64
C TYR A 221 15.99 2.70 -0.96
N SER A 222 16.90 2.92 -1.92
CA SER A 222 17.23 4.26 -2.39
C SER A 222 16.01 4.97 -2.98
N ASP A 223 16.00 6.30 -2.93
CA ASP A 223 14.89 7.12 -3.44
C ASP A 223 14.57 6.80 -4.91
N GLU A 224 15.60 6.61 -5.73
CA GLU A 224 15.48 6.26 -7.14
C GLU A 224 14.81 4.90 -7.36
N HIS A 225 15.12 3.91 -6.52
CA HIS A 225 14.66 2.53 -6.70
C HIS A 225 13.35 2.23 -5.98
N ARG A 226 13.12 2.81 -4.79
CA ARG A 226 11.90 2.63 -3.99
C ARG A 226 10.69 3.27 -4.68
N GLY A 227 10.91 4.34 -5.45
CA GLY A 227 9.91 4.94 -6.33
C GLY A 227 8.68 5.49 -5.62
N ARG A 228 8.80 5.89 -4.35
CA ARG A 228 7.72 6.57 -3.62
C ARG A 228 7.70 8.04 -4.02
N ILE A 229 6.54 8.51 -4.48
CA ILE A 229 6.28 9.93 -4.73
C ILE A 229 5.19 10.38 -3.76
N ASN A 230 5.44 11.46 -3.02
CA ASN A 230 4.39 12.12 -2.25
C ASN A 230 3.50 12.90 -3.23
N ARG A 231 2.17 12.83 -3.06
CA ARG A 231 1.26 13.59 -3.93
C ARG A 231 1.37 15.08 -3.61
N ASP A 232 1.61 15.89 -4.63
CA ASP A 232 1.84 17.36 -4.55
C ASP A 232 0.67 18.15 -3.93
N GLN A 233 -0.49 17.52 -3.75
CA GLN A 233 -1.57 18.03 -2.95
C GLN A 233 -1.85 17.01 -1.86
N PRO A 234 -1.27 17.13 -0.65
CA PRO A 234 -1.95 16.59 0.50
C PRO A 234 -3.34 17.23 0.43
N GLN A 235 -4.37 16.42 0.22
CA GLN A 235 -5.71 16.94 0.38
C GLN A 235 -5.83 17.19 1.89
N GLU A 236 -5.44 18.38 2.35
CA GLU A 236 -5.33 18.78 3.78
C GLU A 236 -6.62 18.57 4.58
N ASN A 237 -7.72 18.27 3.86
CA ASN A 237 -9.07 18.05 4.35
C ASN A 237 -9.65 16.67 4.03
N VAL A 238 -8.88 15.70 3.49
CA VAL A 238 -9.39 14.35 3.24
C VAL A 238 -9.14 13.45 4.43
N THR A 239 -10.14 13.41 5.31
CA THR A 239 -10.28 12.37 6.33
C THR A 239 -10.88 11.12 5.69
N SER A 240 -10.20 9.98 5.81
CA SER A 240 -10.75 8.69 5.39
C SER A 240 -11.32 7.98 6.61
N PRO A 241 -12.62 7.62 6.63
CA PRO A 241 -13.20 6.83 7.72
C PRO A 241 -12.81 5.35 7.62
N TYR A 242 -11.94 4.97 6.67
CA TYR A 242 -11.58 3.58 6.45
C TYR A 242 -10.33 3.20 7.23
N LEU A 243 -10.31 1.99 7.77
CA LEU A 243 -9.13 1.25 8.21
C LEU A 243 -8.50 0.50 7.03
N GLY A 244 -7.37 -0.16 7.26
CA GLY A 244 -6.71 -0.95 6.23
C GLY A 244 -6.06 -0.10 5.14
N ILE A 245 -5.84 -0.66 3.96
CA ILE A 245 -5.19 0.05 2.83
C ILE A 245 -6.20 0.67 1.84
N LEU A 246 -7.47 0.77 2.24
CA LEU A 246 -8.51 1.45 1.48
C LEU A 246 -8.24 2.96 1.42
N ARG A 247 -8.68 3.58 0.32
CA ARG A 247 -8.67 5.03 0.13
C ARG A 247 -10.07 5.58 0.28
N SER A 248 -10.18 6.84 0.69
CA SER A 248 -11.39 7.65 0.84
C SER A 248 -12.31 7.60 -0.39
N ILE A 249 -11.73 7.47 -1.59
CA ILE A 249 -12.48 7.36 -2.85
C ILE A 249 -13.14 6.00 -3.08
N HIS A 250 -12.79 4.96 -2.31
CA HIS A 250 -13.34 3.63 -2.51
C HIS A 250 -14.69 3.51 -1.80
N PRO A 251 -15.73 2.98 -2.46
CA PRO A 251 -17.02 2.81 -1.82
C PRO A 251 -16.94 1.68 -0.80
N VAL A 252 -17.31 1.91 0.45
CA VAL A 252 -17.37 0.89 1.51
C VAL A 252 -18.77 0.89 2.13
N PRO A 253 -19.37 -0.28 2.44
CA PRO A 253 -20.64 -0.33 3.15
C PRO A 253 -20.58 0.37 4.52
N PHE A 254 -21.68 1.00 4.95
CA PHE A 254 -21.72 1.80 6.17
C PHE A 254 -21.48 1.00 7.46
N TYR A 255 -21.82 -0.29 7.46
CA TYR A 255 -21.66 -1.20 8.60
C TYR A 255 -20.48 -2.16 8.43
N ASP A 256 -19.54 -1.82 7.54
CA ASP A 256 -18.37 -2.65 7.30
C ASP A 256 -17.36 -2.49 8.43
N LYS A 257 -16.71 -3.60 8.82
CA LYS A 257 -15.74 -3.62 9.93
C LYS A 257 -14.50 -2.77 9.65
N VAL A 258 -14.23 -2.46 8.38
CA VAL A 258 -13.14 -1.56 7.99
C VAL A 258 -13.56 -0.08 7.97
N MET A 259 -14.76 0.27 8.45
CA MET A 259 -15.25 1.64 8.57
C MET A 259 -15.32 2.07 10.04
N VAL A 260 -14.76 3.25 10.36
CA VAL A 260 -14.79 3.87 11.69
C VAL A 260 -15.35 5.28 11.54
N LEU A 261 -16.59 5.46 11.99
CA LEU A 261 -17.36 6.71 11.83
C LEU A 261 -17.25 7.65 13.03
N SER A 262 -17.06 7.11 14.23
CA SER A 262 -17.01 7.86 15.49
C SER A 262 -15.81 8.79 15.57
N ARG A 263 -14.65 8.35 15.08
CA ARG A 263 -13.43 9.14 14.98
C ARG A 263 -12.59 8.66 13.79
N PRO A 264 -12.79 9.22 12.57
CA PRO A 264 -12.08 8.76 11.40
C PRO A 264 -10.55 8.87 11.62
N PRO A 265 -9.75 7.86 11.23
CA PRO A 265 -8.31 7.91 11.38
C PRO A 265 -7.72 9.19 10.79
N GLN A 266 -6.69 9.73 11.45
CA GLN A 266 -6.09 11.05 11.22
C GLN A 266 -5.82 11.37 9.73
N LYS A 267 -5.72 12.68 9.45
CA LYS A 267 -5.52 13.32 8.12
C LYS A 267 -4.35 12.76 7.28
N ASP A 268 -3.42 12.01 7.86
CA ASP A 268 -2.17 11.57 7.20
C ASP A 268 -2.08 10.05 6.95
N ARG A 269 -3.12 9.45 6.37
CA ARG A 269 -3.05 8.02 6.01
C ARG A 269 -2.17 7.81 4.78
N CYS A 270 -1.22 6.88 4.89
CA CYS A 270 -0.28 6.52 3.81
C CYS A 270 -0.95 6.23 2.45
N PRO A 271 -2.09 5.52 2.37
CA PRO A 271 -2.77 5.25 1.10
C PRO A 271 -3.22 6.50 0.35
N GLU A 272 -3.44 7.62 1.03
CA GLU A 272 -3.94 8.87 0.43
C GLU A 272 -2.81 9.71 -0.15
N HIS A 273 -1.67 9.76 0.54
CA HIS A 273 -0.59 10.72 0.28
C HIS A 273 0.55 10.16 -0.58
N SER A 274 0.61 8.84 -0.77
CA SER A 274 1.68 8.21 -1.56
C SER A 274 1.18 7.72 -2.93
N THR A 275 2.03 7.95 -3.94
CA THR A 275 1.93 7.37 -5.27
C THR A 275 3.31 6.86 -5.70
N PHE A 276 3.43 6.37 -6.93
CA PHE A 276 4.64 5.72 -7.41
C PHE A 276 5.24 6.39 -8.64
N ASP A 277 6.56 6.32 -8.76
CA ASP A 277 7.28 6.54 -10.02
C ASP A 277 7.20 5.26 -10.87
N PRO A 278 6.56 5.29 -12.06
CA PRO A 278 6.52 4.13 -12.95
C PRO A 278 7.91 3.74 -13.52
N LYS A 279 8.92 4.61 -13.42
CA LYS A 279 10.28 4.33 -13.89
C LYS A 279 11.16 3.63 -12.85
N ALA A 280 10.84 3.76 -11.57
CA ALA A 280 11.57 3.13 -10.49
C ALA A 280 11.47 1.59 -10.53
N SER A 281 12.51 0.92 -10.03
CA SER A 281 12.66 -0.53 -10.12
C SER A 281 11.63 -1.28 -9.29
N PHE A 282 11.36 -0.85 -8.05
CA PHE A 282 10.40 -1.54 -7.18
C PHE A 282 8.95 -1.47 -7.72
N PRO A 283 8.39 -0.30 -8.10
CA PRO A 283 7.06 -0.27 -8.71
C PRO A 283 6.96 -1.11 -9.98
N LYS A 284 7.98 -1.12 -10.86
CA LYS A 284 8.00 -1.99 -12.04
C LYS A 284 7.85 -3.46 -11.66
N HIS A 285 8.69 -3.94 -10.75
CA HIS A 285 8.64 -5.31 -10.24
C HIS A 285 7.29 -5.65 -9.59
N LEU A 286 6.76 -4.75 -8.76
CA LEU A 286 5.45 -4.91 -8.12
C LEU A 286 4.33 -5.08 -9.16
N PHE A 287 4.30 -4.25 -10.20
CA PHE A 287 3.25 -4.29 -11.21
C PHE A 287 3.40 -5.42 -12.23
N GLU A 288 4.59 -6.02 -12.36
CA GLU A 288 4.78 -7.26 -13.15
C GLU A 288 3.99 -8.45 -12.58
N LEU A 289 3.65 -8.40 -11.29
CA LEU A 289 2.79 -9.39 -10.61
C LEU A 289 1.30 -9.16 -10.86
N ASN A 290 0.92 -8.01 -11.43
CA ASN A 290 -0.42 -7.62 -11.92
C ASN A 290 -1.58 -7.57 -10.92
N VAL A 291 -1.40 -8.01 -9.67
CA VAL A 291 -2.49 -8.08 -8.67
C VAL A 291 -2.26 -7.22 -7.44
N HIS A 292 -1.02 -6.79 -7.19
CA HIS A 292 -0.63 -6.10 -5.96
C HIS A 292 -0.73 -4.59 -6.10
N PRO A 293 -1.41 -3.90 -5.17
CA PRO A 293 -1.49 -2.46 -5.21
C PRO A 293 -0.21 -1.85 -4.63
N PHE A 294 0.26 -0.76 -5.25
CA PHE A 294 1.23 0.13 -4.61
C PHE A 294 0.52 0.98 -3.55
N VAL A 295 1.00 0.96 -2.30
CA VAL A 295 0.47 1.80 -1.22
C VAL A 295 1.50 2.84 -0.83
N LYS A 296 2.73 2.43 -0.53
CA LYS A 296 3.77 3.34 -0.04
C LYS A 296 5.17 3.04 -0.57
N SER A 297 5.45 1.84 -1.07
CA SER A 297 6.78 1.23 -1.31
C SER A 297 7.18 0.22 -0.23
N ILE A 298 8.42 -0.25 -0.26
CA ILE A 298 8.97 -1.30 0.59
C ILE A 298 8.96 -0.87 2.06
N SER A 299 8.53 -1.77 2.95
CA SER A 299 8.46 -1.46 4.38
C SER A 299 9.84 -1.38 5.02
N GLY A 300 10.22 -0.19 5.49
CA GLY A 300 11.38 0.01 6.37
C GLY A 300 11.15 -0.54 7.79
N MET A 301 9.88 -0.66 8.22
CA MET A 301 9.59 -1.20 9.54
C MET A 301 9.83 -2.71 9.64
N ILE A 302 9.65 -3.45 8.55
CA ILE A 302 10.02 -4.87 8.50
C ILE A 302 11.52 -5.04 8.62
N PHE A 303 12.29 -4.12 8.04
CA PHE A 303 13.73 -4.11 8.23
C PHE A 303 14.08 -3.93 9.72
N VAL A 304 13.43 -3.00 10.43
CA VAL A 304 13.58 -2.87 11.90
C VAL A 304 13.25 -4.19 12.59
N GLN A 305 12.15 -4.86 12.22
CA GLN A 305 11.83 -6.16 12.82
C GLN A 305 12.88 -7.24 12.55
N ILE A 306 13.41 -7.33 11.32
CA ILE A 306 14.47 -8.29 10.96
C ILE A 306 15.72 -8.04 11.82
N ARG A 307 16.17 -6.78 11.93
CA ARG A 307 17.31 -6.43 12.79
C ARG A 307 17.06 -6.81 14.24
N THR A 308 15.90 -6.47 14.77
CA THR A 308 15.54 -6.76 16.15
C THR A 308 15.58 -8.26 16.41
N ILE A 309 15.04 -9.07 15.49
CA ILE A 309 15.06 -10.52 15.56
C ILE A 309 16.50 -11.05 15.56
N LEU A 310 17.34 -10.60 14.64
CA LEU A 310 18.75 -10.99 14.58
C LEU A 310 19.53 -10.59 15.85
N GLY A 311 19.28 -9.38 16.37
CA GLY A 311 19.88 -8.90 17.61
C GLY A 311 19.47 -9.72 18.84
N ILE A 312 18.18 -10.09 18.94
CA ILE A 312 17.69 -11.01 19.97
C ILE A 312 18.40 -12.37 19.84
N CYS A 313 18.44 -12.96 18.64
CA CYS A 313 19.11 -14.24 18.40
C CYS A 313 20.59 -14.19 18.78
N GLY A 314 21.29 -13.13 18.41
CA GLY A 314 22.69 -12.91 18.75
C GLY A 314 22.92 -12.84 20.26
N ARG A 315 22.10 -12.06 20.97
CA ARG A 315 22.16 -11.96 22.44
C ARG A 315 21.87 -13.29 23.13
N ILE A 316 20.85 -14.03 22.68
CA ILE A 316 20.51 -15.33 23.26
C ILE A 316 21.66 -16.33 23.08
N ARG A 317 22.32 -16.33 21.91
CA ARG A 317 23.52 -17.13 21.66
C ARG A 317 24.68 -16.75 22.59
N GLN A 318 24.91 -15.45 22.82
CA GLN A 318 25.93 -14.99 23.78
C GLN A 318 25.64 -15.45 25.21
N LEU A 319 24.36 -15.46 25.60
CA LEU A 319 23.90 -15.98 26.89
C LEU A 319 23.92 -17.52 26.97
N LYS A 320 24.39 -18.22 25.93
CA LYS A 320 24.40 -19.70 25.80
C LYS A 320 23.02 -20.34 25.99
N ALA A 321 21.96 -19.61 25.69
CA ALA A 321 20.60 -20.11 25.72
C ALA A 321 20.15 -20.53 24.30
N SER A 322 19.13 -21.37 24.22
CA SER A 322 18.57 -21.81 22.94
C SER A 322 17.74 -20.70 22.31
N PRO A 323 18.00 -20.29 21.05
CA PRO A 323 17.19 -19.29 20.38
C PRO A 323 15.76 -19.80 20.14
N PRO A 324 14.76 -18.90 20.12
CA PRO A 324 13.41 -19.23 19.68
C PRO A 324 13.41 -19.80 18.25
N THR A 325 12.45 -20.67 17.94
CA THR A 325 12.32 -21.24 16.60
C THR A 325 11.89 -20.19 15.58
N GLY A 326 12.26 -20.35 14.31
CA GLY A 326 11.82 -19.46 13.22
C GLY A 326 10.30 -19.37 13.11
N LYS A 327 9.57 -20.42 13.48
CA LYS A 327 8.10 -20.40 13.62
C LYS A 327 7.60 -19.36 14.62
N ARG A 328 8.22 -19.21 15.79
CA ARG A 328 7.82 -18.18 16.78
C ARG A 328 8.05 -16.77 16.23
N PHE A 329 9.15 -16.55 15.52
CA PHE A 329 9.40 -15.28 14.86
C PHE A 329 8.42 -15.01 13.70
N LEU A 330 8.01 -16.05 12.96
CA LEU A 330 6.98 -15.91 11.94
C LEU A 330 5.65 -15.43 12.54
N GLU A 331 5.23 -15.93 13.70
CA GLU A 331 4.02 -15.47 14.39
C GLU A 331 4.11 -13.98 14.78
N ILE A 332 5.28 -13.50 15.20
CA ILE A 332 5.53 -12.08 15.46
C ILE A 332 5.43 -11.26 14.17
N ILE A 333 6.05 -11.73 13.09
CA ILE A 333 5.98 -11.04 11.78
C ILE A 333 4.55 -11.01 11.25
N GLN A 334 3.78 -12.10 11.40
CA GLN A 334 2.36 -12.13 11.07
C GLN A 334 1.61 -11.05 11.84
N TYR A 335 1.77 -11.02 13.16
CA TYR A 335 1.12 -10.01 13.99
C TYR A 335 1.52 -8.59 13.56
N PHE A 336 2.82 -8.34 13.35
CA PHE A 336 3.34 -7.05 12.91
C PHE A 336 2.71 -6.59 11.60
N VAL A 337 2.71 -7.47 10.59
CA VAL A 337 2.21 -7.16 9.25
C VAL A 337 0.71 -6.88 9.29
N PHE A 338 -0.10 -7.78 9.88
CA PHE A 338 -1.54 -7.60 9.86
C PHE A 338 -2.00 -6.43 10.74
N ASN A 339 -1.34 -6.18 11.87
CA ASN A 339 -1.59 -5.02 12.73
C ASN A 339 -1.31 -3.71 11.96
N SER A 340 -0.17 -3.66 11.27
CA SER A 340 0.25 -2.49 10.49
C SER A 340 -0.63 -2.26 9.26
N ILE A 341 -1.09 -3.33 8.59
CA ILE A 341 -2.06 -3.19 7.49
C ILE A 341 -3.36 -2.61 8.02
N TYR A 342 -3.93 -3.21 9.08
CA TYR A 342 -5.27 -2.86 9.54
C TYR A 342 -5.35 -1.47 10.16
N PHE A 343 -4.50 -1.15 11.14
CA PHE A 343 -4.61 0.13 11.86
C PHE A 343 -3.89 1.27 11.15
N MET A 344 -2.72 1.02 10.55
CA MET A 344 -1.96 2.09 9.90
C MET A 344 -2.29 2.25 8.42
N GLY A 345 -2.59 1.16 7.71
CA GLY A 345 -2.71 1.16 6.24
C GLY A 345 -1.41 1.51 5.55
N GLY A 346 -0.26 1.22 6.17
CA GLY A 346 1.04 1.72 5.73
C GLY A 346 1.54 1.13 4.42
N HIS A 347 1.27 -0.16 4.17
CA HIS A 347 1.83 -0.93 3.05
C HIS A 347 0.86 -2.05 2.66
N SER A 348 0.94 -2.55 1.42
CA SER A 348 0.29 -3.79 1.01
C SER A 348 1.02 -5.03 1.54
N LEU A 349 0.37 -6.20 1.49
CA LEU A 349 0.98 -7.47 1.90
C LEU A 349 2.31 -7.72 1.19
N TYR A 350 2.38 -7.46 -0.13
CA TYR A 350 3.61 -7.67 -0.88
C TYR A 350 4.70 -6.67 -0.48
N GLU A 351 4.36 -5.41 -0.28
CA GLU A 351 5.29 -4.38 0.21
C GLU A 351 5.88 -4.73 1.60
N PHE A 352 5.13 -5.46 2.43
CA PHE A 352 5.62 -5.98 3.72
C PHE A 352 6.55 -7.19 3.58
N ILE A 353 6.32 -8.10 2.63
CA ILE A 353 7.18 -9.29 2.47
C ILE A 353 8.36 -9.09 1.52
N ALA A 354 8.37 -8.02 0.72
CA ALA A 354 9.44 -7.68 -0.20
C ALA A 354 10.85 -7.67 0.45
N PRO A 355 11.04 -7.18 1.70
CA PRO A 355 12.35 -7.21 2.35
C PRO A 355 12.91 -8.63 2.51
N PHE A 356 12.08 -9.64 2.77
CA PHE A 356 12.50 -11.03 2.92
C PHE A 356 12.99 -11.70 1.62
N HIS A 357 13.03 -10.96 0.52
CA HIS A 357 13.59 -11.39 -0.77
C HIS A 357 14.88 -10.65 -1.14
N ILE A 358 15.32 -9.72 -0.29
CA ILE A 358 16.60 -9.04 -0.48
C ILE A 358 17.70 -10.00 -0.05
N ARG A 359 18.62 -10.31 -0.98
CA ARG A 359 19.66 -11.34 -0.83
C ARG A 359 20.38 -11.24 0.51
N VAL A 360 20.84 -10.04 0.83
CA VAL A 360 21.54 -9.71 2.07
C VAL A 360 20.75 -10.12 3.31
N PHE A 361 19.44 -9.81 3.38
CA PHE A 361 18.63 -10.20 4.54
C PHE A 361 18.38 -11.71 4.58
N VAL A 362 18.28 -12.35 3.42
CA VAL A 362 18.13 -13.80 3.36
C VAL A 362 19.37 -14.51 3.90
N GLU A 363 20.57 -14.06 3.50
CA GLU A 363 21.84 -14.64 3.94
C GLU A 363 21.96 -14.56 5.47
N GLU A 364 21.70 -13.39 6.05
CA GLU A 364 21.71 -13.18 7.51
C GLU A 364 20.68 -14.04 8.26
N LEU A 365 19.46 -14.13 7.74
CA LEU A 365 18.43 -14.99 8.32
C LEU A 365 18.82 -16.47 8.24
N GLN A 366 19.50 -16.91 7.18
CA GLN A 366 20.00 -18.27 7.04
C GLN A 366 21.12 -18.57 8.04
N GLU A 367 22.08 -17.67 8.21
CA GLU A 367 23.15 -17.80 9.22
C GLU A 367 22.61 -17.77 10.66
N ALA A 368 21.51 -17.05 10.86
CA ALA A 368 20.76 -17.06 12.12
C ALA A 368 19.94 -18.35 12.34
N GLY A 369 19.86 -19.26 11.35
CA GLY A 369 19.05 -20.48 11.42
C GLY A 369 17.54 -20.23 11.33
N LEU A 370 17.13 -19.08 10.81
CA LEU A 370 15.75 -18.60 10.72
C LEU A 370 15.14 -18.90 9.35
N HIS A 371 15.23 -20.16 8.92
CA HIS A 371 14.83 -20.59 7.57
C HIS A 371 13.36 -20.28 7.23
N GLU A 372 12.47 -20.28 8.22
CA GLU A 372 11.05 -19.97 8.05
C GLU A 372 10.76 -18.53 7.60
N LEU A 373 11.70 -17.61 7.83
CA LEU A 373 11.61 -16.20 7.41
C LEU A 373 12.29 -15.94 6.06
N THR A 374 13.08 -16.88 5.56
CA THR A 374 13.80 -16.71 4.28
C THR A 374 12.84 -16.85 3.10
N TYR A 375 12.94 -15.95 2.12
CA TYR A 375 12.06 -15.92 0.94
C TYR A 375 10.57 -16.00 1.31
N LEU A 376 10.16 -15.23 2.31
CA LEU A 376 8.84 -15.30 2.90
C LEU A 376 7.74 -15.00 1.86
N THR A 377 6.95 -16.00 1.51
CA THR A 377 5.80 -15.84 0.60
C THR A 377 4.52 -15.48 1.34
N ILE A 378 3.52 -14.93 0.65
CA ILE A 378 2.20 -14.64 1.24
C ILE A 378 1.54 -15.92 1.75
N ASP A 379 1.67 -17.06 1.08
CA ASP A 379 1.10 -18.32 1.57
C ASP A 379 1.75 -18.76 2.88
N LYS A 380 3.07 -18.56 3.01
CA LYS A 380 3.79 -18.87 4.26
C LYS A 380 3.41 -17.89 5.37
N LEU A 381 3.28 -16.61 5.05
CA LEU A 381 2.73 -15.60 5.98
C LEU A 381 1.31 -15.94 6.43
N LEU A 382 0.52 -16.65 5.62
CA LEU A 382 -0.84 -17.09 5.97
C LEU A 382 -0.90 -18.50 6.56
N GLU A 383 0.23 -19.15 6.82
CA GLU A 383 0.22 -20.47 7.44
C GLU A 383 -0.49 -20.44 8.80
N GLY A 384 -1.47 -21.33 8.98
CA GLY A 384 -2.32 -21.36 10.17
C GLY A 384 -3.50 -20.36 10.17
N HIS A 385 -3.78 -19.67 9.06
CA HIS A 385 -4.84 -18.65 8.96
C HIS A 385 -5.79 -18.86 7.77
N GLN A 386 -6.07 -20.12 7.41
CA GLN A 386 -6.80 -20.43 6.19
C GLN A 386 -8.29 -20.06 6.27
N GLU A 387 -8.87 -20.12 7.48
CA GLU A 387 -10.23 -19.65 7.72
C GLU A 387 -10.33 -18.13 7.55
N SER A 388 -9.36 -17.37 8.09
CA SER A 388 -9.28 -15.92 7.91
C SER A 388 -9.14 -15.53 6.44
N LEU A 389 -8.35 -16.29 5.67
CA LEU A 389 -8.21 -16.13 4.22
C LEU A 389 -9.54 -16.42 3.49
N ALA A 390 -10.21 -17.52 3.82
CA ALA A 390 -11.48 -17.90 3.21
C ALA A 390 -12.56 -16.83 3.44
N GLU A 391 -12.67 -16.31 4.67
CA GLU A 391 -13.64 -15.26 4.99
C GLU A 391 -13.30 -13.95 4.27
N ALA A 392 -12.04 -13.54 4.22
CA ALA A 392 -11.63 -12.35 3.50
C ALA A 392 -11.90 -12.45 1.98
N LEU A 393 -11.68 -13.64 1.39
CA LEU A 393 -12.01 -13.90 -0.02
C LEU A 393 -13.52 -13.82 -0.27
N LYS A 394 -14.34 -14.41 0.62
CA LYS A 394 -15.80 -14.33 0.54
C LYS A 394 -16.29 -12.90 0.58
N CYS A 395 -15.78 -12.08 1.50
CA CYS A 395 -16.05 -10.64 1.58
C CYS A 395 -15.64 -9.93 0.29
N ALA A 396 -14.43 -10.19 -0.22
CA ALA A 396 -13.93 -9.56 -1.44
C ALA A 396 -14.72 -9.95 -2.70
N ILE A 397 -15.16 -11.21 -2.82
CA ILE A 397 -16.01 -11.69 -3.92
C ILE A 397 -17.36 -10.98 -3.88
N HIS A 398 -17.99 -10.92 -2.71
CA HIS A 398 -19.26 -10.21 -2.55
C HIS A 398 -19.12 -8.73 -2.89
N TYR A 399 -18.09 -8.08 -2.34
CA TYR A 399 -17.77 -6.68 -2.61
C TYR A 399 -17.52 -6.42 -4.09
N ASN A 400 -16.76 -7.28 -4.79
CA ASN A 400 -16.49 -7.18 -6.22
C ASN A 400 -17.78 -7.24 -7.04
N ARG A 401 -18.68 -8.16 -6.71
CA ARG A 401 -19.96 -8.31 -7.40
C ARG A 401 -20.81 -7.04 -7.28
N VAL A 402 -20.93 -6.50 -6.06
CA VAL A 402 -21.66 -5.24 -5.81
C VAL A 402 -20.98 -4.07 -6.52
N PHE A 403 -19.66 -3.99 -6.49
CA PHE A 403 -18.88 -2.94 -7.14
C PHE A 403 -19.08 -2.94 -8.66
N ILE A 404 -18.95 -4.10 -9.31
CA ILE A 404 -19.19 -4.27 -10.75
C ILE A 404 -20.63 -3.90 -11.11
N ASN A 405 -21.62 -4.36 -10.33
CA ASN A 405 -23.03 -4.03 -10.59
C ASN A 405 -23.29 -2.52 -10.49
N LYS A 406 -22.68 -1.84 -9.51
CA LYS A 406 -22.75 -0.37 -9.41
C LYS A 406 -22.12 0.32 -10.63
N GLN A 407 -20.99 -0.20 -11.13
CA GLN A 407 -20.38 0.33 -12.34
C GLN A 407 -21.26 0.12 -13.58
N LYS A 408 -21.83 -1.08 -13.76
CA LYS A 408 -22.76 -1.38 -14.86
C LYS A 408 -23.98 -0.44 -14.81
N LEU A 409 -24.59 -0.29 -13.63
CA LEU A 409 -25.73 0.63 -13.44
C LEU A 409 -25.34 2.09 -13.73
N HIS A 410 -24.16 2.53 -13.31
CA HIS A 410 -23.68 3.89 -13.61
C HIS A 410 -23.46 4.11 -15.11
N GLU A 411 -22.90 3.13 -15.84
CA GLU A 411 -22.76 3.19 -17.29
C GLU A 411 -24.14 3.26 -17.98
N GLU A 412 -25.12 2.49 -17.51
CA GLU A 412 -26.49 2.52 -18.03
C GLU A 412 -27.17 3.88 -17.81
N ILE A 413 -27.09 4.42 -16.59
CA ILE A 413 -27.66 5.74 -16.25
C ILE A 413 -26.97 6.83 -17.08
N SER A 414 -25.64 6.84 -17.13
CA SER A 414 -24.87 7.83 -17.88
C SER A 414 -25.20 7.80 -19.38
N LYS A 415 -25.43 6.59 -19.92
CA LYS A 415 -25.86 6.43 -21.32
C LYS A 415 -27.28 6.97 -21.53
N ARG A 416 -28.22 6.69 -20.64
CA ARG A 416 -29.59 7.24 -20.70
C ARG A 416 -29.60 8.76 -20.61
N GLU A 417 -28.86 9.34 -19.66
CA GLU A 417 -28.73 10.80 -19.53
C GLU A 417 -28.14 11.42 -20.79
N LEU A 418 -27.13 10.77 -21.39
CA LEU A 418 -26.55 11.22 -22.64
C LEU A 418 -27.58 11.15 -23.79
N GLU A 419 -28.35 10.06 -23.88
CA GLU A 419 -29.42 9.90 -24.86
C GLU A 419 -30.52 10.96 -24.70
N GLU A 420 -30.90 11.30 -23.46
CA GLU A 420 -31.85 12.36 -23.15
C GLU A 420 -31.29 13.74 -23.51
N LYS A 421 -30.04 14.05 -23.13
CA LYS A 421 -29.35 15.28 -23.54
C LYS A 421 -29.29 15.40 -25.06
N LEU A 422 -29.03 14.31 -25.77
CA LEU A 422 -29.04 14.26 -27.24
C LEU A 422 -30.44 14.45 -27.83
N LYS A 423 -31.50 13.86 -27.23
CA LYS A 423 -32.89 14.08 -27.65
C LYS A 423 -33.30 15.55 -27.47
N THR A 424 -32.99 16.15 -26.32
CA THR A 424 -33.23 17.57 -26.05
C THR A 424 -32.46 18.45 -27.03
N TYR A 425 -31.18 18.14 -27.30
CA TYR A 425 -30.40 18.85 -28.31
C TYR A 425 -31.02 18.74 -29.71
N ARG A 426 -31.48 17.55 -30.12
CA ARG A 426 -32.17 17.36 -31.41
C ARG A 426 -33.49 18.12 -31.47
N LYS A 427 -34.30 18.08 -30.41
CA LYS A 427 -35.56 18.82 -30.31
C LYS A 427 -35.33 20.34 -30.41
N ASN A 428 -34.31 20.84 -29.72
CA ASN A 428 -33.90 22.24 -29.77
C ASN A 428 -33.28 22.66 -31.11
N ARG A 429 -32.65 21.72 -31.85
CA ARG A 429 -32.15 21.97 -33.21
C ARG A 429 -33.29 22.03 -34.25
N VAL A 430 -34.38 21.29 -34.03
CA VAL A 430 -35.60 21.35 -34.86
C VAL A 430 -36.41 22.61 -34.56
N SER A 431 -36.46 23.06 -33.29
CA SER A 431 -37.13 24.31 -32.91
C SER A 431 -36.33 25.58 -33.26
N ASN A 432 -34.99 25.53 -33.21
CA ASN A 432 -34.13 26.69 -33.48
C ASN A 432 -33.56 26.70 -34.90
N SER A 433 -34.33 26.20 -35.87
CA SER A 433 -34.24 26.66 -37.26
C SER A 433 -34.74 28.12 -37.42
N ARG A 434 -35.22 28.74 -36.33
CA ARG A 434 -35.28 30.19 -36.17
C ARG A 434 -34.62 30.59 -34.85
N GLU A 435 -33.50 31.28 -34.99
CA GLU A 435 -32.85 32.17 -34.01
C GLU A 435 -32.04 31.57 -32.83
N TYR A 436 -30.73 31.86 -32.93
CA TYR A 436 -29.70 32.12 -31.91
C TYR A 436 -29.81 31.49 -30.52
N PHE A 437 -28.89 30.56 -30.21
CA PHE A 437 -28.23 30.48 -28.89
C PHE A 437 -26.84 29.82 -29.05
N PHE A 438 -25.84 30.62 -29.45
CA PHE A 438 -24.43 30.28 -29.30
C PHE A 438 -23.63 31.51 -28.92
N VAL A 439 -23.72 31.88 -27.65
CA VAL A 439 -22.70 32.66 -26.95
C VAL A 439 -22.40 31.77 -25.74
N LYS A 440 -21.29 31.03 -25.67
CA LYS A 440 -20.05 31.53 -25.08
C LYS A 440 -18.95 30.44 -25.08
N TRP A 441 -18.54 29.91 -26.23
CA TRP A 441 -17.34 29.04 -26.31
C TRP A 441 -16.64 29.27 -27.66
N GLY A 442 -15.55 30.04 -27.65
CA GLY A 442 -14.83 30.57 -28.82
C GLY A 442 -14.13 29.53 -29.69
N VAL A 443 -14.88 28.65 -30.33
CA VAL A 443 -14.39 27.72 -31.37
C VAL A 443 -15.32 27.81 -32.57
N SER A 444 -14.74 27.81 -33.78
CA SER A 444 -15.44 28.10 -35.03
C SER A 444 -16.61 27.14 -35.29
N LYS A 445 -17.66 27.66 -35.94
CA LYS A 445 -18.95 26.97 -36.17
C LYS A 445 -18.79 25.67 -36.97
N THR A 446 -17.82 25.64 -37.88
CA THR A 446 -17.55 24.52 -38.79
C THR A 446 -16.85 23.35 -38.07
N ASP A 447 -15.99 23.64 -37.09
CA ASP A 447 -15.24 22.61 -36.35
C ASP A 447 -16.14 21.83 -35.37
N LYS A 448 -17.18 22.48 -34.83
CA LYS A 448 -18.13 21.87 -33.89
C LYS A 448 -19.13 20.94 -34.57
N ILE A 449 -19.59 21.29 -35.77
CA ILE A 449 -20.50 20.44 -36.56
C ILE A 449 -19.76 19.15 -36.98
N ASN A 450 -18.51 19.29 -37.42
CA ASN A 450 -17.67 18.16 -37.79
C ASN A 450 -17.33 17.23 -36.60
N ALA A 451 -17.21 17.75 -35.37
CA ALA A 451 -16.96 16.92 -34.19
C ALA A 451 -18.19 16.08 -33.81
N VAL A 452 -19.38 16.68 -33.86
CA VAL A 452 -20.65 15.98 -33.55
C VAL A 452 -20.96 14.92 -34.62
N ASP A 453 -20.76 15.23 -35.90
CA ASP A 453 -20.99 14.28 -36.99
C ASP A 453 -19.96 13.14 -36.99
N LYS A 454 -18.71 13.40 -36.59
CA LYS A 454 -17.69 12.34 -36.40
C LYS A 454 -18.03 11.41 -35.24
N VAL A 455 -18.55 11.93 -34.13
CA VAL A 455 -19.02 11.12 -32.99
C VAL A 455 -20.26 10.31 -33.39
N LEU A 456 -21.17 10.89 -34.16
CA LEU A 456 -22.36 10.18 -34.65
C LEU A 456 -22.03 9.08 -35.66
N ASN A 457 -21.05 9.29 -36.55
CA ASN A 457 -20.62 8.28 -37.52
C ASN A 457 -19.80 7.15 -36.86
N PHE A 458 -19.00 7.47 -35.84
CA PHE A 458 -18.31 6.46 -35.01
C PHE A 458 -19.29 5.54 -34.27
N LEU A 459 -20.40 6.09 -33.76
CA LEU A 459 -21.42 5.32 -33.04
C LEU A 459 -22.32 4.46 -33.95
N LYS A 460 -22.32 4.71 -35.27
CA LYS A 460 -23.08 3.91 -36.26
C LYS A 460 -22.29 2.73 -36.85
N GLY A 461 -21.02 2.55 -36.47
CA GLY A 461 -20.20 1.43 -36.95
C GLY A 461 -19.78 1.53 -38.42
N GLU A 462 -19.98 2.68 -39.07
CA GLU A 462 -19.50 2.91 -40.44
C GLU A 462 -17.99 3.19 -40.44
N LYS A 463 -17.25 2.62 -41.41
CA LYS A 463 -15.82 2.89 -41.58
C LYS A 463 -15.60 4.36 -41.90
N VAL A 464 -15.16 5.13 -40.90
CA VAL A 464 -14.69 6.50 -41.10
C VAL A 464 -13.39 6.46 -41.89
N THR A 465 -13.46 6.74 -43.20
CA THR A 465 -12.28 6.97 -44.02
C THR A 465 -11.80 8.40 -43.82
N PHE A 466 -10.62 8.56 -43.22
CA PHE A 466 -9.96 9.86 -43.14
C PHE A 466 -9.48 10.25 -44.54
N PHE A 467 -10.09 11.27 -45.15
CA PHE A 467 -9.57 11.85 -46.39
C PHE A 467 -8.19 12.47 -46.13
N LYS A 468 -7.19 12.04 -46.92
CA LYS A 468 -5.77 12.48 -46.86
C LYS A 468 -5.56 14.01 -46.95
N LYS A 469 -6.57 14.79 -47.34
CA LYS A 469 -6.47 16.25 -47.47
C LYS A 469 -6.51 17.00 -46.12
N ASP A 470 -7.07 16.39 -45.06
CA ASP A 470 -7.22 17.06 -43.76
C ASP A 470 -6.02 16.96 -42.82
N ARG A 471 -5.03 16.09 -43.11
CA ARG A 471 -3.80 16.03 -42.29
C ARG A 471 -2.89 17.24 -42.48
N ARG A 472 -2.80 17.82 -43.68
CA ARG A 472 -1.96 19.00 -43.94
C ARG A 472 -2.55 20.30 -43.39
N ALA A 473 -3.89 20.44 -43.41
CA ALA A 473 -4.56 21.63 -42.88
C ALA A 473 -4.52 21.68 -41.34
N LEU A 474 -4.60 20.54 -40.66
CA LEU A 474 -4.52 20.47 -39.20
C LEU A 474 -3.07 20.52 -38.69
N HIS A 475 -2.10 19.99 -39.44
CA HIS A 475 -0.69 20.03 -39.05
C HIS A 475 -0.10 21.45 -39.17
N ASN A 476 -0.44 22.20 -40.22
CA ASN A 476 0.13 23.54 -40.43
C ASN A 476 -0.54 24.66 -39.62
N LYS A 477 -1.78 24.48 -39.14
CA LYS A 477 -2.51 25.52 -38.39
C LYS A 477 -2.37 25.43 -36.88
N THR A 478 -1.89 24.30 -36.35
CA THR A 478 -1.61 24.13 -34.91
C THR A 478 -0.13 24.29 -34.58
N LEU A 479 0.80 23.98 -35.51
CA LEU A 479 2.23 24.25 -35.32
C LEU A 479 2.63 25.72 -35.58
N GLY A 480 1.90 26.45 -36.43
CA GLY A 480 2.16 27.86 -36.70
C GLY A 480 1.71 28.84 -35.61
N LYS A 481 1.11 28.37 -34.51
CA LYS A 481 0.70 29.20 -33.35
C LYS A 481 1.40 28.83 -32.04
N ILE A 482 2.41 27.96 -32.10
CA ILE A 482 3.28 27.65 -30.96
C ILE A 482 4.74 28.07 -31.26
N ILE A 483 5.02 28.61 -32.46
CA ILE A 483 6.37 29.06 -32.87
C ILE A 483 6.51 30.61 -32.88
N GLU A 484 5.51 31.36 -32.43
CA GLU A 484 5.63 32.81 -32.20
C GLU A 484 5.42 33.13 -30.72
N ASP A 485 6.41 32.76 -29.92
CA ASP A 485 6.97 33.61 -28.88
C ASP A 485 8.32 33.00 -28.45
N GLU A 486 9.35 33.33 -29.22
CA GLU A 486 10.74 33.05 -28.89
C GLU A 486 11.19 33.93 -27.71
N LYS A 487 11.67 33.30 -26.62
CA LYS A 487 12.97 33.64 -26.02
C LYS A 487 13.39 32.60 -24.96
N TYR A 488 14.58 32.05 -25.21
CA TYR A 488 15.40 31.13 -24.39
C TYR A 488 15.23 29.62 -24.61
N SER A 489 15.76 29.23 -25.77
CA SER A 489 16.52 28.00 -26.01
C SER A 489 17.87 28.00 -25.29
N ALA A 490 18.19 26.90 -24.60
CA ALA A 490 19.53 26.35 -24.28
C ALA A 490 19.25 25.13 -23.38
N PHE A 491 19.38 23.84 -23.72
CA PHE A 491 20.43 23.08 -24.41
C PHE A 491 19.80 21.74 -24.88
N ILE A 492 19.89 21.37 -26.17
CA ILE A 492 19.95 19.96 -26.60
C ILE A 492 20.97 19.86 -27.74
N PRO A 493 22.04 19.05 -27.60
CA PRO A 493 23.08 18.84 -28.61
C PRO A 493 22.61 18.19 -29.93
N SER A 494 23.40 18.43 -30.96
CA SER A 494 23.07 18.39 -32.39
C SER A 494 23.14 17.03 -33.10
N GLU A 495 23.06 15.89 -32.42
CA GLU A 495 23.45 14.60 -33.04
C GLU A 495 22.30 13.72 -33.58
N ILE A 496 21.05 14.20 -33.60
CA ILE A 496 19.95 13.43 -34.19
C ILE A 496 19.28 14.22 -35.32
N ARG A 497 20.09 14.60 -36.31
CA ARG A 497 19.62 14.93 -37.67
C ARG A 497 20.63 14.41 -38.70
N LYS A 498 20.57 13.10 -38.98
CA LYS A 498 20.73 12.44 -40.30
C LYS A 498 21.31 11.02 -40.18
N SER A 499 20.44 10.03 -40.02
CA SER A 499 20.47 8.70 -40.67
C SER A 499 19.23 7.92 -40.26
#